data_AF-A0A7X6SKI1-F1
#
_entry.id   AF-A0A7X6SKI1-F1
#
_cell.length_a   1.000
_cell.length_b   1.000
_cell.length_c   1.000
_cell.angle_alpha   90.00
_cell.angle_beta   90.00
_cell.angle_gamma   90.00
#
_symmetry.space_group_name_H-M   'P 1'
#
loop_
_entity.id
_entity.type
_entity.pdbx_description
1 polymer ?
#
loop_
_entity_poly.entity_id
_entity_poly.type
_entity_poly.pdbx_seq_one_letter_code
_entity_poly.pdbx_strand_id
1 'polypeptide(L)'
;AGAQSTLAEKTRHCVESERALHALGDAPQVDGDHALRLLGRLDELLGAWRSAADSLAAQRVVRVEAEAAAEAAIAASEFADRDTPIALLTDYRNRGDNRDDWFARINQHRNDRERVEATLAQPYASTLPAERPSIDAAESLVDDTTAVMNAARDRATHLQTAVNDIATFSTQYVDRSGEFEELKRRAAVLNQLAARVAGRTSPRISLQRWVLRSFLDEICTYANQRLTTMTAGRYRLEVKLTPARGNAQSGLDLNVFDAHTSKTRDVSTLSGGETFQASLALALGVADTVSAHHGGVRLDALFVDEGFGSLDPESLQLAMDELDRLREGGRMVGLISHVGALRERIAYGVEVTAGSNGSHATIGPVAPV
;
A
#
# COMPACT_ATOMS: atom_id res chain seq x y z
N ALA A 1 -58.57 -16.77 27.35
CA ALA A 1 -57.12 -16.81 27.04
C ALA A 1 -56.26 -17.24 28.24
N GLY A 2 -56.38 -16.64 29.43
CA GLY A 2 -55.50 -16.96 30.58
C GLY A 2 -55.64 -18.34 31.24
N ALA A 3 -56.80 -19.00 31.15
CA ALA A 3 -57.03 -20.31 31.78
C ALA A 3 -56.40 -21.51 31.04
N GLN A 4 -56.24 -21.42 29.71
CA GLN A 4 -55.56 -22.46 28.92
C GLN A 4 -54.02 -22.39 29.06
N SER A 5 -53.49 -21.17 29.25
CA SER A 5 -52.06 -20.93 29.56
C SER A 5 -51.63 -21.63 30.85
N THR A 6 -52.46 -21.52 31.89
CA THR A 6 -52.17 -22.07 33.22
C THR A 6 -52.29 -23.58 33.28
N LEU A 7 -53.17 -24.22 32.51
CA LEU A 7 -53.23 -25.69 32.47
C LEU A 7 -51.99 -26.27 31.76
N ALA A 8 -51.57 -25.65 30.64
CA ALA A 8 -50.39 -26.09 29.88
C ALA A 8 -49.09 -25.93 30.70
N GLU A 9 -48.94 -24.83 31.44
CA GLU A 9 -47.82 -24.63 32.37
C GLU A 9 -47.82 -25.68 33.50
N LYS A 10 -48.99 -25.98 34.06
CA LYS A 10 -49.13 -26.99 35.12
C LYS A 10 -48.76 -28.40 34.65
N THR A 11 -49.17 -28.80 33.45
CA THR A 11 -48.80 -30.10 32.87
C THR A 11 -47.30 -30.18 32.58
N ARG A 12 -46.69 -29.07 32.13
CA ARG A 12 -45.24 -28.98 31.88
C ARG A 12 -44.43 -29.20 33.16
N HIS A 13 -44.77 -28.52 34.26
CA HIS A 13 -44.05 -28.66 35.53
C HIS A 13 -44.13 -30.08 36.12
N CYS A 14 -45.25 -30.78 35.93
CA CYS A 14 -45.42 -32.15 36.40
C CYS A 14 -44.50 -33.14 35.64
N VAL A 15 -44.46 -33.05 34.30
CA VAL A 15 -43.58 -33.88 33.46
C VAL A 15 -42.10 -33.59 33.71
N GLU A 16 -41.73 -32.32 33.95
CA GLU A 16 -40.35 -31.95 34.27
C GLU A 16 -39.90 -32.46 35.65
N SER A 17 -40.80 -32.47 36.63
CA SER A 17 -40.53 -33.02 37.96
C SER A 17 -40.32 -34.54 37.92
N GLU A 18 -41.15 -35.26 37.16
CA GLU A 18 -41.03 -36.71 36.97
C GLU A 18 -39.73 -37.10 36.24
N ARG A 19 -39.32 -36.31 35.24
CA ARG A 19 -38.01 -36.47 34.56
C ARG A 19 -36.84 -36.21 35.49
N ALA A 20 -36.92 -35.19 36.35
CA ALA A 20 -35.86 -34.88 37.31
C ALA A 20 -35.70 -35.99 38.38
N LEU A 21 -36.81 -36.56 38.85
CA LEU A 21 -36.83 -37.72 39.76
C LEU A 21 -36.21 -38.98 39.11
N HIS A 22 -36.54 -39.26 37.85
CA HIS A 22 -35.95 -40.39 37.12
C HIS A 22 -34.44 -40.23 36.91
N ALA A 23 -33.96 -39.03 36.59
CA ALA A 23 -32.54 -38.74 36.41
C ALA A 23 -31.69 -38.96 37.68
N LEU A 24 -32.30 -38.85 38.86
CA LEU A 24 -31.66 -39.13 40.15
C LEU A 24 -31.53 -40.64 40.45
N GLY A 25 -32.39 -41.48 39.87
CA GLY A 25 -32.43 -42.93 40.14
C GLY A 25 -31.45 -43.79 39.33
N ASP A 26 -31.08 -43.35 38.11
CA ASP A 26 -30.33 -44.19 37.15
C ASP A 26 -28.84 -43.82 36.99
N ALA A 27 -28.30 -42.86 37.74
CA ALA A 27 -26.94 -42.35 37.55
C ALA A 27 -25.89 -43.08 38.43
N PRO A 28 -24.93 -43.87 37.87
CA PRO A 28 -24.11 -44.81 38.67
C PRO A 28 -22.93 -44.21 39.45
N GLN A 29 -22.58 -42.93 39.27
CA GLN A 29 -21.59 -42.19 40.07
C GLN A 29 -21.92 -40.70 39.99
N VAL A 30 -22.75 -40.19 40.91
CA VAL A 30 -23.19 -38.78 40.90
C VAL A 30 -22.26 -37.93 41.75
N ASP A 31 -21.62 -36.95 41.12
CA ASP A 31 -20.91 -35.85 41.76
C ASP A 31 -21.83 -35.12 42.74
N GLY A 32 -21.39 -34.90 43.99
CA GLY A 32 -22.22 -34.34 45.06
C GLY A 32 -22.83 -32.98 44.70
N ASP A 33 -22.13 -32.20 43.88
CA ASP A 33 -22.60 -30.91 43.37
C ASP A 33 -23.70 -31.06 42.29
N HIS A 34 -23.72 -32.18 41.56
CA HIS A 34 -24.80 -32.49 40.63
C HIS A 34 -26.07 -32.95 41.37
N ALA A 35 -25.91 -33.77 42.41
CA ALA A 35 -27.03 -34.21 43.25
C ALA A 35 -27.69 -33.04 44.00
N LEU A 36 -26.88 -32.12 44.56
CA LEU A 36 -27.40 -30.92 45.24
C LEU A 36 -28.15 -29.98 44.30
N ARG A 37 -27.68 -29.81 43.05
CA ARG A 37 -28.39 -29.01 42.03
C ARG A 37 -29.72 -29.63 41.63
N LEU A 38 -29.78 -30.96 41.46
CA LEU A 38 -31.03 -31.66 41.16
C LEU A 38 -32.02 -31.60 42.32
N LEU A 39 -31.56 -31.75 43.56
CA LEU A 39 -32.40 -31.62 44.75
C LEU A 39 -32.92 -30.19 44.93
N GLY A 40 -32.10 -29.17 44.71
CA GLY A 40 -32.54 -27.77 44.71
C GLY A 40 -33.59 -27.49 43.63
N ARG A 41 -33.41 -28.05 42.43
CA ARG A 41 -34.40 -27.93 41.34
C ARG A 41 -35.71 -28.66 41.65
N LEU A 42 -35.66 -29.80 42.32
CA LEU A 42 -36.86 -30.51 42.78
C LEU A 42 -37.61 -29.73 43.88
N ASP A 43 -36.89 -29.10 44.81
CA ASP A 43 -37.50 -28.27 45.86
C ASP A 43 -38.19 -27.03 45.27
N GLU A 44 -37.56 -26.36 44.30
CA GLU A 44 -38.19 -25.25 43.55
C GLU A 44 -39.45 -25.69 42.82
N LEU A 45 -39.41 -26.84 42.13
CA LEU A 45 -40.57 -27.36 41.40
C LEU A 45 -41.71 -27.78 42.34
N LEU A 46 -41.40 -28.40 43.48
CA LEU A 46 -42.38 -28.75 44.50
C LEU A 46 -42.99 -27.51 45.15
N GLY A 47 -42.19 -26.46 45.41
CA GLY A 47 -42.66 -25.17 45.89
C GLY A 47 -43.61 -24.50 44.89
N ALA A 48 -43.26 -24.51 43.60
CA ALA A 48 -44.11 -23.99 42.54
C ALA A 48 -45.43 -24.78 42.41
N TRP A 49 -45.38 -26.11 42.52
CA TRP A 49 -46.58 -26.95 42.47
C TRP A 49 -47.52 -26.68 43.65
N ARG A 50 -46.97 -26.51 44.86
CA ARG A 50 -47.74 -26.18 46.06
C ARG A 50 -48.41 -24.81 45.94
N SER A 51 -47.69 -23.78 45.51
CA SER A 51 -48.27 -22.45 45.24
C SER A 51 -49.40 -22.49 44.20
N ALA A 52 -49.22 -23.29 43.15
CA ALA A 52 -50.24 -23.47 42.12
C ALA A 52 -51.48 -24.22 42.64
N ALA A 53 -51.30 -25.19 43.54
CA ALA A 53 -52.39 -25.92 44.19
C ALA A 53 -53.18 -25.00 45.14
N ASP A 54 -52.48 -24.21 45.95
CA ASP A 54 -53.09 -23.25 46.87
C ASP A 54 -53.85 -22.14 46.12
N SER A 55 -53.28 -21.62 45.03
CA SER A 55 -53.95 -20.65 44.15
C SER A 55 -55.22 -21.23 43.51
N LEU A 56 -55.19 -22.50 43.08
CA LEU A 56 -56.38 -23.16 42.53
C LEU A 56 -57.45 -23.38 43.59
N ALA A 57 -57.07 -23.76 44.82
CA ALA A 57 -57.99 -23.88 45.93
C ALA A 57 -58.65 -22.54 46.26
N ALA A 58 -57.86 -21.47 46.37
CA ALA A 58 -58.37 -20.11 46.61
C ALA A 58 -59.30 -19.64 45.48
N GLN A 59 -58.94 -19.87 44.22
CA GLN A 59 -59.81 -19.53 43.09
C GLN A 59 -61.11 -20.33 43.07
N ARG A 60 -61.10 -21.61 43.47
CA ARG A 60 -62.33 -22.41 43.59
C ARG A 60 -63.24 -21.88 44.69
N VAL A 61 -62.69 -21.52 45.84
CA VAL A 61 -63.47 -20.90 46.93
C VAL A 61 -64.09 -19.59 46.46
N VAL A 62 -63.30 -18.67 45.90
CA VAL A 62 -63.80 -17.40 45.37
C VAL A 62 -64.85 -17.61 44.27
N ARG A 63 -64.69 -18.63 43.42
CA ARG A 63 -65.67 -18.94 42.37
C ARG A 63 -66.99 -19.43 42.96
N VAL A 64 -66.95 -20.34 43.94
CA VAL A 64 -68.16 -20.85 44.61
C VAL A 64 -68.85 -19.72 45.37
N GLU A 65 -68.11 -18.87 46.07
CA GLU A 65 -68.66 -17.68 46.75
C GLU A 65 -69.28 -16.70 45.74
N ALA A 66 -68.63 -16.46 44.60
CA ALA A 66 -69.16 -15.61 43.55
C ALA A 66 -70.39 -16.21 42.85
N GLU A 67 -70.43 -17.53 42.64
CA GLU A 67 -71.58 -18.25 42.09
C GLU A 67 -72.77 -18.19 43.05
N ALA A 68 -72.54 -18.47 44.35
CA ALA A 68 -73.56 -18.36 45.37
C ALA A 68 -74.06 -16.91 45.55
N ALA A 69 -73.17 -15.92 45.51
CA ALA A 69 -73.54 -14.52 45.57
C ALA A 69 -74.34 -14.09 44.32
N ALA A 70 -73.97 -14.59 43.14
CA ALA A 70 -74.72 -14.35 41.91
C ALA A 70 -76.11 -15.00 41.96
N GLU A 71 -76.24 -16.24 42.42
CA GLU A 71 -77.54 -16.91 42.59
C GLU A 71 -78.41 -16.19 43.62
N ALA A 72 -77.83 -15.80 44.76
CA ALA A 72 -78.54 -15.02 45.79
C ALA A 72 -79.00 -13.66 45.25
N ALA A 73 -78.18 -12.98 44.45
CA ALA A 73 -78.54 -11.72 43.82
C ALA A 73 -79.65 -11.88 42.77
N ILE A 74 -79.63 -12.96 41.98
CA ILE A 74 -80.70 -13.28 41.03
C ILE A 74 -82.00 -13.60 41.77
N ALA A 75 -81.95 -14.43 42.81
CA ALA A 75 -83.12 -14.77 43.63
C ALA A 75 -83.73 -13.56 44.35
N ALA A 76 -82.91 -12.57 44.71
CA ALA A 76 -83.36 -11.31 45.28
C ALA A 76 -83.83 -10.28 44.22
N SER A 77 -83.75 -10.61 42.93
CA SER A 77 -84.11 -9.74 41.82
C SER A 77 -85.37 -10.22 41.10
N GLU A 78 -85.87 -9.40 40.18
CA GLU A 78 -87.00 -9.75 39.31
C GLU A 78 -86.60 -10.65 38.11
N PHE A 79 -85.31 -10.98 37.97
CA PHE A 79 -84.81 -11.76 36.84
C PHE A 79 -84.99 -13.26 37.05
N ALA A 80 -85.54 -13.94 36.05
CA ALA A 80 -85.80 -15.39 36.10
C ALA A 80 -84.53 -16.24 36.00
N ASP A 81 -83.47 -15.72 35.37
CA ASP A 81 -82.21 -16.41 35.18
C ASP A 81 -81.03 -15.42 35.20
N ARG A 82 -79.81 -15.99 35.27
CA ARG A 82 -78.55 -15.23 35.29
C ARG A 82 -78.23 -14.57 33.94
N ASP A 83 -78.70 -15.12 32.84
CA ASP A 83 -78.31 -14.70 31.50
C ASP A 83 -79.04 -13.42 31.07
N THR A 84 -80.28 -13.24 31.53
CA THR A 84 -81.14 -12.08 31.24
C THR A 84 -80.52 -10.75 31.67
N PRO A 85 -80.09 -10.54 32.94
CA PRO A 85 -79.45 -9.30 33.36
C PRO A 85 -78.08 -9.09 32.70
N ILE A 86 -77.34 -10.17 32.39
CA ILE A 86 -76.07 -10.05 31.65
C ILE A 86 -76.33 -9.55 30.22
N ALA A 87 -77.35 -10.08 29.55
CA ALA A 87 -77.74 -9.64 28.21
C ALA A 87 -78.22 -8.18 28.21
N LEU A 88 -79.02 -7.77 29.21
CA LEU A 88 -79.45 -6.38 29.38
C LEU A 88 -78.29 -5.42 29.68
N LEU A 89 -77.36 -5.81 30.54
CA LEU A 89 -76.15 -5.02 30.81
C LEU A 89 -75.25 -4.90 29.58
N THR A 90 -75.14 -5.97 28.80
CA THR A 90 -74.36 -5.99 27.57
C THR A 90 -75.02 -5.11 26.52
N ASP A 91 -76.33 -5.20 26.35
CA ASP A 91 -77.11 -4.32 25.47
C ASP A 91 -77.02 -2.86 25.93
N TYR A 92 -77.15 -2.56 27.23
CA TYR A 92 -76.98 -1.22 27.78
C TYR A 92 -75.58 -0.64 27.52
N ARG A 93 -74.51 -1.42 27.71
CA ARG A 93 -73.14 -1.00 27.37
C ARG A 93 -72.97 -0.78 25.87
N ASN A 94 -73.61 -1.59 25.03
CA ASN A 94 -73.55 -1.49 23.58
C ASN A 94 -74.41 -0.34 23.00
N ARG A 95 -75.43 0.13 23.75
CA ARG A 95 -76.24 1.30 23.39
C ARG A 95 -75.47 2.62 23.40
N GLY A 96 -74.21 2.64 23.86
CA GLY A 96 -73.29 3.76 23.66
C GLY A 96 -73.62 5.01 24.46
N ASP A 97 -74.29 4.88 25.62
CA ASP A 97 -74.55 6.02 26.49
C ASP A 97 -73.24 6.46 27.17
N ASN A 98 -72.89 7.75 26.99
CA ASN A 98 -71.61 8.44 27.30
C ASN A 98 -71.20 8.48 28.79
N ARG A 99 -71.54 7.47 29.59
CA ARG A 99 -71.28 7.42 31.03
C ARG A 99 -69.79 7.53 31.37
N ASP A 100 -68.93 6.86 30.61
CA ASP A 100 -67.48 6.90 30.84
C ASP A 100 -66.88 8.29 30.56
N ASP A 101 -67.39 8.99 29.54
CA ASP A 101 -67.01 10.38 29.25
C ASP A 101 -67.46 11.33 30.38
N TRP A 102 -68.70 11.21 30.84
CA TRP A 102 -69.18 12.01 31.98
C TRP A 102 -68.40 11.74 33.26
N PHE A 103 -68.04 10.48 33.54
CA PHE A 103 -67.19 10.14 34.67
C PHE A 103 -65.80 10.76 34.57
N ALA A 104 -65.18 10.74 33.37
CA ALA A 104 -63.88 11.37 33.15
C ALA A 104 -63.94 12.88 33.41
N ARG A 105 -64.96 13.56 32.89
CA ARG A 105 -65.15 15.01 33.08
C ARG A 105 -65.41 15.38 34.55
N ILE A 106 -66.21 14.60 35.26
CA ILE A 106 -66.48 14.82 36.69
C ILE A 106 -65.20 14.64 37.51
N ASN A 107 -64.41 13.61 37.24
CA ASN A 107 -63.16 13.37 37.95
C ASN A 107 -62.11 14.44 37.64
N GLN A 108 -61.99 14.89 36.39
CA GLN A 108 -61.10 16.00 36.03
C GLN A 108 -61.47 17.28 36.80
N HIS A 109 -62.76 17.64 36.81
CA HIS A 109 -63.22 18.81 37.55
C HIS A 109 -62.96 18.69 39.07
N ARG A 110 -63.13 17.49 39.64
CA ARG A 110 -62.82 17.24 41.05
C ARG A 110 -61.33 17.44 41.34
N ASN A 111 -60.45 16.89 40.50
CA ASN A 111 -58.99 17.04 40.65
C ASN A 111 -58.56 18.50 40.50
N ASP A 112 -59.12 19.23 39.54
CA ASP A 112 -58.83 20.66 39.35
C ASP A 112 -59.24 21.49 40.56
N ARG A 113 -60.42 21.19 41.12
CA ARG A 113 -60.91 21.84 42.33
C ARG A 113 -60.00 21.56 43.52
N GLU A 114 -59.65 20.30 43.76
CA GLU A 114 -58.73 19.92 44.84
C GLU A 114 -57.37 20.62 44.70
N ARG A 115 -56.83 20.72 43.49
CA ARG A 115 -55.57 21.44 43.20
C ARG A 115 -55.67 22.94 43.54
N VAL A 116 -56.76 23.60 43.16
CA VAL A 116 -56.98 25.01 43.47
C VAL A 116 -57.18 25.21 44.98
N GLU A 117 -57.99 24.37 45.63
CA GLU A 117 -58.20 24.42 47.09
C GLU A 117 -56.87 24.21 47.84
N ALA A 118 -56.05 23.24 47.42
CA ALA A 118 -54.73 23.01 47.99
C ALA A 118 -53.77 24.20 47.80
N THR A 119 -53.87 24.92 46.68
CA THR A 119 -53.07 26.12 46.41
C THR A 119 -53.51 27.30 47.27
N LEU A 120 -54.83 27.48 47.45
CA LEU A 120 -55.40 28.52 48.30
C LEU A 120 -55.21 28.26 49.80
N ALA A 121 -55.12 26.99 50.21
CA ALA A 121 -54.83 26.59 51.58
C ALA A 121 -53.36 26.80 51.99
N GLN A 122 -52.48 27.17 51.04
CA GLN A 122 -51.08 27.45 51.37
C GLN A 122 -50.96 28.69 52.26
N PRO A 123 -50.13 28.66 53.33
CA PRO A 123 -50.02 29.76 54.30
C PRO A 123 -49.62 31.12 53.70
N TYR A 124 -48.93 31.11 52.55
CA TYR A 124 -48.52 32.33 51.87
C TYR A 124 -49.65 32.99 51.07
N ALA A 125 -50.72 32.26 50.73
CA ALA A 125 -51.83 32.78 49.94
C ALA A 125 -52.56 33.93 50.67
N SER A 126 -52.64 33.87 52.00
CA SER A 126 -53.20 34.94 52.84
C SER A 126 -52.30 36.17 52.98
N THR A 127 -51.03 36.08 52.58
CA THR A 127 -50.05 37.18 52.64
C THR A 127 -49.79 37.84 51.28
N LEU A 128 -50.51 37.41 50.23
CA LEU A 128 -50.35 37.98 48.91
C LEU A 128 -50.91 39.42 48.87
N PRO A 129 -50.21 40.36 48.23
CA PRO A 129 -50.73 41.70 48.01
C PRO A 129 -52.00 41.67 47.14
N ALA A 130 -52.92 42.60 47.39
CA ALA A 130 -54.20 42.68 46.68
C ALA A 130 -54.04 42.99 45.19
N GLU A 131 -52.98 43.73 44.83
CA GLU A 131 -52.59 43.95 43.44
C GLU A 131 -51.38 43.07 43.10
N ARG A 132 -51.44 42.44 41.91
CA ARG A 132 -50.35 41.61 41.40
C ARG A 132 -49.11 42.50 41.19
N PRO A 133 -47.95 42.18 41.81
CA PRO A 133 -46.71 42.92 41.54
C PRO A 133 -46.34 42.81 40.06
N SER A 134 -45.90 43.91 39.45
CA SER A 134 -45.30 43.85 38.11
C SER A 134 -44.01 43.05 38.19
N ILE A 135 -43.90 42.07 37.30
CA ILE A 135 -42.72 41.21 37.14
C ILE A 135 -41.89 41.59 35.92
N ASP A 136 -42.30 42.62 35.17
CA ASP A 136 -41.73 42.98 33.88
C ASP A 136 -40.22 43.29 33.98
N ALA A 137 -39.80 43.97 35.05
CA ALA A 137 -38.39 44.28 35.30
C ALA A 137 -37.57 43.03 35.65
N ALA A 138 -38.17 42.06 36.35
CA ALA A 138 -37.51 40.80 36.69
C ALA A 138 -37.44 39.86 35.47
N GLU A 139 -38.50 39.80 34.67
CA GLU A 139 -38.54 39.06 33.40
C GLU A 139 -37.48 39.61 32.43
N SER A 140 -37.42 40.93 32.24
CA SER A 140 -36.39 41.57 31.39
C SER A 140 -34.97 41.30 31.89
N LEU A 141 -34.73 41.32 33.21
CA LEU A 141 -33.42 41.01 33.78
C LEU A 141 -33.02 39.55 33.56
N VAL A 142 -33.97 38.61 33.67
CA VAL A 142 -33.75 37.19 33.38
C VAL A 142 -33.43 36.99 31.91
N ASP A 143 -34.17 37.64 31.01
CA ASP A 143 -33.94 37.56 29.56
C ASP A 143 -32.55 38.10 29.19
N ASP A 144 -32.18 39.27 29.69
CA ASP A 144 -30.88 39.91 29.44
C ASP A 144 -29.73 39.05 29.98
N THR A 145 -29.85 38.54 31.21
CA THR A 145 -28.81 37.70 31.84
C THR A 145 -28.68 36.37 31.11
N THR A 146 -29.80 35.79 30.66
CA THR A 146 -29.82 34.55 29.88
C THR A 146 -29.15 34.77 28.52
N ALA A 147 -29.40 35.90 27.86
CA ALA A 147 -28.75 36.25 26.60
C ALA A 147 -27.22 36.38 26.76
N VAL A 148 -26.75 37.06 27.82
CA VAL A 148 -25.32 37.19 28.13
C VAL A 148 -24.69 35.83 28.44
N MET A 149 -25.36 35.00 29.24
CA MET A 149 -24.89 33.64 29.57
C MET A 149 -24.76 32.78 28.31
N ASN A 150 -25.77 32.78 27.44
CA ASN A 150 -25.77 32.02 26.19
C ASN A 150 -24.63 32.49 25.27
N ALA A 151 -24.46 33.81 25.09
CA ALA A 151 -23.36 34.35 24.29
C ALA A 151 -21.98 33.97 24.83
N ALA A 152 -21.79 33.98 26.17
CA ALA A 152 -20.55 33.55 26.79
C ALA A 152 -20.29 32.04 26.59
N ARG A 153 -21.34 31.22 26.68
CA ARG A 153 -21.27 29.77 26.45
C ARG A 153 -20.93 29.43 25.01
N ASP A 154 -21.52 30.14 24.05
CA ASP A 154 -21.23 29.96 22.62
C ASP A 154 -19.77 30.32 22.33
N ARG A 155 -19.28 31.43 22.90
CA ARG A 155 -17.88 31.85 22.75
C ARG A 155 -16.92 30.83 23.36
N ALA A 156 -17.22 30.30 24.54
CA ALA A 156 -16.40 29.27 25.18
C ALA A 156 -16.34 27.99 24.33
N THR A 157 -17.48 27.56 23.77
CA THR A 157 -17.55 26.39 22.89
C THR A 157 -16.74 26.60 21.61
N HIS A 158 -16.84 27.79 21.01
CA HIS A 158 -16.07 28.14 19.83
C HIS A 158 -14.55 28.14 20.11
N LEU A 159 -14.12 28.74 21.23
CA LEU A 159 -12.71 28.74 21.62
C LEU A 159 -12.20 27.33 21.92
N GLN A 160 -12.98 26.49 22.58
CA GLN A 160 -12.59 25.11 22.85
C GLN A 160 -12.44 24.29 21.56
N THR A 161 -13.33 24.51 20.59
CA THR A 161 -13.24 23.87 19.27
C THR A 161 -11.97 24.32 18.56
N ALA A 162 -11.68 25.63 18.53
CA ALA A 162 -10.46 26.16 17.92
C ALA A 162 -9.18 25.61 18.58
N VAL A 163 -9.15 25.44 19.90
CA VAL A 163 -8.03 24.82 20.61
C VAL A 163 -7.83 23.36 20.19
N ASN A 164 -8.92 22.59 20.08
CA ASN A 164 -8.86 21.20 19.66
C ASN A 164 -8.40 21.07 18.20
N ASP A 165 -8.86 21.96 17.33
CA ASP A 165 -8.46 22.01 15.93
C ASP A 165 -6.96 22.34 15.80
N ILE A 166 -6.48 23.36 16.53
CA ILE A 166 -5.06 23.73 16.55
C ILE A 166 -4.20 22.56 17.04
N ALA A 167 -4.61 21.87 18.11
CA ALA A 167 -3.89 20.71 18.62
C ALA A 167 -3.83 19.59 17.56
N THR A 168 -4.95 19.30 16.91
CA THR A 168 -5.04 18.28 15.86
C THR A 168 -4.16 18.62 14.66
N PHE A 169 -4.22 19.86 14.16
CA PHE A 169 -3.40 20.30 13.05
C PHE A 169 -1.91 20.33 13.39
N SER A 170 -1.54 20.69 14.63
CA SER A 170 -0.15 20.68 15.08
C SER A 170 0.43 19.27 15.05
N THR A 171 -0.30 18.26 15.55
CA THR A 171 0.13 16.86 15.49
C THR A 171 0.27 16.39 14.04
N GLN A 172 -0.74 16.63 13.19
CA GLN A 172 -0.68 16.25 11.78
C GLN A 172 0.48 16.92 11.03
N TYR A 173 0.79 18.17 11.36
CA TYR A 173 1.92 18.89 10.77
C TYR A 173 3.26 18.24 11.15
N VAL A 174 3.44 17.90 12.43
CA VAL A 174 4.67 17.24 12.90
C VAL A 174 4.86 15.89 12.22
N ASP A 175 3.81 15.07 12.15
CA ASP A 175 3.87 13.74 11.51
C ASP A 175 4.22 13.86 10.02
N ARG A 176 3.49 14.70 9.27
CA ARG A 176 3.73 14.92 7.83
C ARG A 176 5.08 15.55 7.56
N SER A 177 5.55 16.45 8.42
CA SER A 177 6.87 17.05 8.28
C SER A 177 7.98 16.01 8.46
N GLY A 178 7.80 15.04 9.37
CA GLY A 178 8.71 13.91 9.54
C GLY A 178 8.76 13.02 8.30
N GLU A 179 7.60 12.64 7.76
CA GLU A 179 7.51 11.87 6.51
C GLU A 179 8.16 12.60 5.33
N PHE A 180 7.91 13.90 5.20
CA PHE A 180 8.48 14.72 4.14
C PHE A 180 10.01 14.79 4.20
N GLU A 181 10.60 14.95 5.39
CA GLU A 181 12.06 14.98 5.55
C GLU A 181 12.71 13.60 5.27
N GLU A 182 12.04 12.49 5.59
CA GLU A 182 12.50 11.16 5.18
C GLU A 182 12.46 10.99 3.64
N LEU A 183 11.35 11.39 3.00
CA LEU A 183 11.24 11.35 1.53
C LEU A 183 12.30 12.23 0.86
N LYS A 184 12.56 13.42 1.41
CA LYS A 184 13.59 14.34 0.92
C LYS A 184 15.00 13.75 1.07
N ARG A 185 15.30 13.08 2.18
CA ARG A 185 16.58 12.35 2.37
C ARG A 185 16.74 11.23 1.33
N ARG A 186 15.71 10.42 1.11
CA ARG A 186 15.74 9.36 0.07
C ARG A 186 15.91 9.94 -1.33
N ALA A 187 15.17 10.99 -1.66
CA ALA A 187 15.27 11.69 -2.93
C ALA A 187 16.68 12.28 -3.13
N ALA A 188 17.31 12.82 -2.09
CA ALA A 188 18.68 13.34 -2.16
C ALA A 188 19.69 12.23 -2.53
N VAL A 189 19.59 11.05 -1.90
CA VAL A 189 20.46 9.90 -2.23
C VAL A 189 20.24 9.43 -3.67
N LEU A 190 18.99 9.28 -4.09
CA LEU A 190 18.66 8.86 -5.47
C LEU A 190 19.14 9.88 -6.50
N ASN A 191 18.97 11.17 -6.23
CA ASN A 191 19.46 12.24 -7.10
C ASN A 191 20.98 12.27 -7.18
N GLN A 192 21.68 12.04 -6.06
CA GLN A 192 23.14 11.92 -6.06
C GLN A 192 23.61 10.71 -6.88
N LEU A 193 22.96 9.56 -6.71
CA LEU A 193 23.26 8.35 -7.50
C LEU A 193 22.99 8.59 -8.99
N ALA A 194 21.85 9.17 -9.34
CA ALA A 194 21.50 9.49 -10.72
C ALA A 194 22.50 10.48 -11.34
N ALA A 195 22.89 11.52 -10.59
CA ALA A 195 23.90 12.47 -11.03
C ALA A 195 25.27 11.80 -11.23
N ARG A 196 25.62 10.82 -10.39
CA ARG A 196 26.86 10.05 -10.49
C ARG A 196 26.86 9.14 -11.72
N VAL A 197 25.80 8.36 -11.91
CA VAL A 197 25.63 7.44 -13.05
C VAL A 197 25.60 8.21 -14.37
N ALA A 198 24.99 9.40 -14.39
CA ALA A 198 24.96 10.28 -15.55
C ALA A 198 26.27 11.06 -15.80
N GLY A 199 27.27 10.96 -14.90
CA GLY A 199 28.54 11.68 -15.04
C GLY A 199 28.44 13.19 -14.82
N ARG A 200 27.39 13.67 -14.13
CA ARG A 200 27.20 15.10 -13.80
C ARG A 200 28.08 15.53 -12.61
N THR A 201 28.49 14.58 -11.78
CA THR A 201 29.37 14.78 -10.62
C THR A 201 30.79 14.31 -10.92
N SER A 202 31.80 14.91 -10.28
CA SER A 202 33.19 14.51 -10.43
C SER A 202 33.47 13.08 -9.92
N PRO A 203 34.30 12.28 -10.61
CA PRO A 203 34.78 12.44 -11.99
C PRO A 203 33.62 12.44 -13.00
N ARG A 204 33.61 13.41 -13.93
CA ARG A 204 32.56 13.63 -14.95
C ARG A 204 32.58 12.57 -16.07
N ILE A 205 32.32 11.33 -15.70
CA ILE A 205 32.23 10.18 -16.59
C ILE A 205 30.93 9.43 -16.24
N SER A 206 30.12 9.12 -17.25
CA SER A 206 28.92 8.31 -17.05
C SER A 206 29.29 6.85 -16.79
N LEU A 207 28.40 6.10 -16.13
CA LEU A 207 28.62 4.67 -15.86
C LEU A 207 28.91 3.89 -17.15
N GLN A 208 28.14 4.12 -18.21
CA GLN A 208 28.36 3.48 -19.50
C GLN A 208 29.78 3.76 -20.04
N ARG A 209 30.23 5.02 -19.99
CA ARG A 209 31.59 5.38 -20.45
C ARG A 209 32.67 4.81 -19.54
N TRP A 210 32.43 4.75 -18.24
CA TRP A 210 33.35 4.11 -17.28
C TRP A 210 33.50 2.61 -17.57
N VAL A 211 32.42 1.91 -17.91
CA VAL A 211 32.46 0.51 -18.34
C VAL A 211 33.18 0.38 -19.69
N LEU A 212 32.82 1.18 -20.69
CA LEU A 212 33.48 1.18 -22.01
C LEU A 212 34.97 1.47 -21.91
N ARG A 213 35.38 2.31 -20.96
CA ARG A 213 36.78 2.60 -20.67
C ARG A 213 37.54 1.36 -20.20
N SER A 214 36.92 0.51 -19.38
CA SER A 214 37.52 -0.76 -18.97
C SER A 214 37.74 -1.68 -20.16
N PHE A 215 36.77 -1.76 -21.08
CA PHE A 215 36.92 -2.52 -22.32
C PHE A 215 37.99 -1.93 -23.24
N LEU A 216 38.07 -0.60 -23.34
CA LEU A 216 39.09 0.07 -24.15
C LEU A 216 40.50 -0.18 -23.60
N ASP A 217 40.67 -0.22 -22.28
CA ASP A 217 41.95 -0.52 -21.63
C ASP A 217 42.41 -1.96 -21.93
N GLU A 218 41.48 -2.90 -21.91
CA GLU A 218 41.74 -4.28 -22.32
C GLU A 218 42.10 -4.38 -23.81
N ILE A 219 41.34 -3.70 -24.68
CA ILE A 219 41.65 -3.62 -26.12
C ILE A 219 43.05 -3.04 -26.33
N CYS A 220 43.43 -1.99 -25.60
CA CYS A 220 44.77 -1.41 -25.67
C CYS A 220 45.83 -2.42 -25.23
N THR A 221 45.54 -3.25 -24.23
CA THR A 221 46.46 -4.30 -23.77
C THR A 221 46.76 -5.31 -24.88
N TYR A 222 45.72 -5.81 -25.57
CA TYR A 222 45.92 -6.71 -26.73
C TYR A 222 46.58 -5.99 -27.91
N ALA A 223 46.17 -4.77 -28.22
CA ALA A 223 46.76 -3.96 -29.29
C ALA A 223 48.26 -3.71 -29.07
N ASN A 224 48.66 -3.42 -27.84
CA ASN A 224 50.04 -3.11 -27.49
C ASN A 224 51.00 -4.28 -27.68
N GLN A 225 50.53 -5.53 -27.63
CA GLN A 225 51.37 -6.70 -27.94
C GLN A 225 51.92 -6.60 -29.37
N ARG A 226 51.05 -6.23 -30.31
CA ARG A 226 51.41 -6.06 -31.73
C ARG A 226 52.10 -4.74 -31.99
N LEU A 227 51.59 -3.64 -31.42
CA LEU A 227 52.17 -2.32 -31.62
C LEU A 227 53.65 -2.28 -31.18
N THR A 228 53.98 -2.96 -30.08
CA THR A 228 55.37 -3.11 -29.61
C THR A 228 56.24 -3.80 -30.66
N THR A 229 55.74 -4.83 -31.33
CA THR A 229 56.51 -5.51 -32.39
C THR A 229 56.62 -4.63 -33.65
N MET A 230 55.50 -4.07 -34.11
CA MET A 230 55.44 -3.23 -35.33
C MET A 230 56.29 -1.96 -35.23
N THR A 231 56.46 -1.43 -34.02
CA THR A 231 57.17 -0.16 -33.77
C THR A 231 58.53 -0.37 -33.11
N ALA A 232 59.03 -1.61 -33.06
CA ALA A 232 60.28 -2.00 -32.39
C ALA A 232 60.36 -1.49 -30.93
N GLY A 233 59.23 -1.49 -30.23
CA GLY A 233 59.09 -1.08 -28.83
C GLY A 233 58.95 0.43 -28.62
N ARG A 234 58.84 1.22 -29.68
CA ARG A 234 58.77 2.68 -29.58
C ARG A 234 57.46 3.19 -29.02
N TYR A 235 56.32 2.62 -29.43
CA TYR A 235 55.00 3.16 -29.09
C TYR A 235 54.16 2.20 -28.26
N ARG A 236 53.41 2.77 -27.30
CA ARG A 236 52.39 2.08 -26.51
C ARG A 236 51.14 2.94 -26.38
N LEU A 237 49.98 2.38 -26.69
CA LEU A 237 48.67 3.02 -26.51
C LEU A 237 48.28 3.01 -25.03
N GLU A 238 47.78 4.14 -24.54
CA GLU A 238 47.33 4.31 -23.16
C GLU A 238 45.98 5.04 -23.14
N VAL A 239 45.02 4.54 -22.35
CA VAL A 239 43.74 5.22 -22.20
C VAL A 239 43.90 6.47 -21.34
N LYS A 240 43.47 7.61 -21.86
CA LYS A 240 43.59 8.91 -21.17
C LYS A 240 42.85 8.88 -19.83
N LEU A 241 43.58 9.16 -18.75
CA LEU A 241 43.02 9.22 -17.38
C LEU A 241 42.37 10.58 -17.08
N THR A 242 42.80 11.63 -17.79
CA THR A 242 42.46 13.02 -17.46
C THR A 242 41.11 13.41 -18.06
N PRO A 243 40.24 14.11 -17.31
CA PRO A 243 39.02 14.68 -17.86
C PRO A 243 39.32 15.54 -19.08
N ALA A 244 38.58 15.35 -20.17
CA ALA A 244 38.64 16.24 -21.33
C ALA A 244 38.32 17.68 -20.87
N ARG A 245 39.02 18.68 -21.41
CA ARG A 245 38.73 20.09 -21.13
C ARG A 245 37.35 20.44 -21.69
N GLY A 246 36.50 21.08 -20.88
CA GLY A 246 35.18 21.57 -21.29
C GLY A 246 34.02 20.59 -21.03
N ASN A 247 32.91 20.75 -21.78
CA ASN A 247 31.71 19.89 -21.71
C ASN A 247 31.87 18.58 -22.51
N ALA A 248 33.05 18.28 -23.05
CA ALA A 248 33.29 17.08 -23.84
C ALA A 248 33.22 15.83 -22.94
N GLN A 249 32.46 14.82 -23.39
CA GLN A 249 32.31 13.56 -22.67
C GLN A 249 33.66 12.81 -22.62
N SER A 250 34.31 12.82 -21.47
CA SER A 250 35.61 12.20 -21.26
C SER A 250 35.53 10.67 -21.13
N GLY A 251 36.67 9.99 -21.26
CA GLY A 251 36.85 8.60 -20.82
C GLY A 251 37.15 7.56 -21.90
N LEU A 252 37.19 7.96 -23.18
CA LEU A 252 37.48 7.06 -24.32
C LEU A 252 38.58 7.59 -25.25
N ASP A 253 39.32 8.60 -24.79
CA ASP A 253 40.44 9.16 -25.57
C ASP A 253 41.68 8.30 -25.35
N LEU A 254 42.50 8.18 -26.40
CA LEU A 254 43.78 7.48 -26.36
C LEU A 254 44.93 8.47 -26.38
N ASN A 255 45.98 8.13 -25.65
CA ASN A 255 47.30 8.72 -25.79
C ASN A 255 48.26 7.65 -26.31
N VAL A 256 49.42 8.10 -26.77
CA VAL A 256 50.55 7.25 -27.11
C VAL A 256 51.74 7.62 -26.24
N PHE A 257 52.29 6.64 -25.55
CA PHE A 257 53.59 6.73 -24.89
C PHE A 257 54.68 6.47 -25.91
N ASP A 258 55.61 7.41 -26.07
CA ASP A 258 56.79 7.29 -26.93
C ASP A 258 58.01 6.97 -26.05
N ALA A 259 58.57 5.76 -26.21
CA ALA A 259 59.69 5.26 -25.44
C ALA A 259 61.00 6.01 -25.70
N HIS A 260 61.21 6.54 -26.91
CA HIS A 260 62.42 7.30 -27.24
C HIS A 260 62.46 8.65 -26.51
N THR A 261 61.29 9.28 -26.37
CA THR A 261 61.18 10.57 -25.67
C THR A 261 60.77 10.43 -24.20
N SER A 262 60.33 9.23 -23.79
CA SER A 262 59.73 8.95 -22.48
C SER A 262 58.57 9.88 -22.13
N LYS A 263 57.79 10.28 -23.14
CA LYS A 263 56.66 11.20 -22.99
C LYS A 263 55.39 10.61 -23.58
N THR A 264 54.28 10.89 -22.90
CA THR A 264 52.93 10.60 -23.39
C THR A 264 52.41 11.79 -24.18
N ARG A 265 51.99 11.56 -25.43
CA ARG A 265 51.42 12.57 -26.33
C ARG A 265 50.06 12.14 -26.84
N ASP A 266 49.29 13.09 -27.34
CA ASP A 266 47.97 12.82 -27.92
C ASP A 266 48.15 12.08 -29.26
N VAL A 267 47.28 11.10 -29.56
CA VAL A 267 47.37 10.30 -30.79
C VAL A 267 47.23 11.16 -32.05
N SER A 268 46.62 12.34 -31.95
CA SER A 268 46.55 13.32 -33.04
C SER A 268 47.92 13.86 -33.52
N THR A 269 48.98 13.63 -32.75
CA THR A 269 50.35 14.08 -33.08
C THR A 269 51.19 13.03 -33.81
N LEU A 270 50.63 11.84 -34.06
CA LEU A 270 51.29 10.77 -34.80
C LEU A 270 51.45 11.13 -36.29
N SER A 271 52.54 10.68 -36.90
CA SER A 271 52.72 10.77 -38.36
C SER A 271 51.75 9.83 -39.10
N GLY A 272 51.66 9.94 -40.43
CA GLY A 272 50.78 9.10 -41.24
C GLY A 272 51.08 7.59 -41.10
N GLY A 273 52.36 7.20 -41.10
CA GLY A 273 52.77 5.81 -40.90
C GLY A 273 52.55 5.33 -39.46
N GLU A 274 52.85 6.18 -38.47
CA GLU A 274 52.62 5.86 -37.06
C GLU A 274 51.13 5.68 -36.74
N THR A 275 50.27 6.51 -37.35
CA THR A 275 48.81 6.40 -37.22
C THR A 275 48.30 5.10 -37.83
N PHE A 276 48.87 4.68 -38.96
CA PHE A 276 48.52 3.41 -39.59
C PHE A 276 48.89 2.22 -38.70
N GLN A 277 50.12 2.18 -38.16
CA GLN A 277 50.55 1.11 -37.23
C GLN A 277 49.67 1.07 -35.97
N ALA A 278 49.38 2.23 -35.37
CA ALA A 278 48.51 2.31 -34.20
C ALA A 278 47.08 1.82 -34.50
N SER A 279 46.52 2.19 -35.66
CA SER A 279 45.17 1.78 -36.07
C SER A 279 45.10 0.29 -36.40
N LEU A 280 46.10 -0.25 -37.08
CA LEU A 280 46.22 -1.67 -37.39
C LEU A 280 46.32 -2.50 -36.10
N ALA A 281 47.22 -2.11 -35.19
CA ALA A 281 47.36 -2.76 -33.89
C ALA A 281 46.06 -2.72 -33.08
N LEU A 282 45.33 -1.59 -33.09
CA LEU A 282 44.06 -1.43 -32.41
C LEU A 282 42.96 -2.32 -33.01
N ALA A 283 42.80 -2.34 -34.34
CA ALA A 283 41.83 -3.18 -35.03
C ALA A 283 42.03 -4.68 -34.71
N LEU A 284 43.30 -5.09 -34.70
CA LEU A 284 43.70 -6.44 -34.33
C LEU A 284 43.48 -6.72 -32.84
N GLY A 285 43.73 -5.75 -31.95
CA GLY A 285 43.46 -5.85 -30.52
C GLY A 285 41.96 -5.99 -30.19
N VAL A 286 41.10 -5.28 -30.93
CA VAL A 286 39.63 -5.46 -30.85
C VAL A 286 39.26 -6.89 -31.21
N ALA A 287 39.80 -7.42 -32.31
CA ALA A 287 39.48 -8.76 -32.76
C ALA A 287 39.84 -9.85 -31.74
N ASP A 288 40.97 -9.68 -31.05
CA ASP A 288 41.41 -10.61 -30.01
C ASP A 288 40.58 -10.48 -28.73
N THR A 289 40.25 -9.26 -28.33
CA THR A 289 39.40 -9.02 -27.15
C THR A 289 38.02 -9.66 -27.33
N VAL A 290 37.43 -9.51 -28.53
CA VAL A 290 36.16 -10.16 -28.90
C VAL A 290 36.31 -11.68 -28.87
N SER A 291 37.38 -12.22 -29.46
CA SER A 291 37.63 -13.67 -29.47
C SER A 291 37.77 -14.26 -28.06
N ALA A 292 38.41 -13.52 -27.15
CA ALA A 292 38.61 -13.92 -25.75
C ALA A 292 37.30 -13.94 -24.95
N HIS A 293 36.40 -12.98 -25.17
CA HIS A 293 35.13 -12.88 -24.44
C HIS A 293 34.04 -13.84 -24.95
N HIS A 294 34.01 -14.11 -26.25
CA HIS A 294 32.95 -14.92 -26.87
C HIS A 294 33.25 -16.42 -26.91
N GLY A 295 34.08 -16.93 -25.99
CA GLY A 295 34.35 -18.36 -25.87
C GLY A 295 35.02 -18.97 -27.11
N GLY A 296 35.80 -18.17 -27.86
CA GLY A 296 36.55 -18.66 -29.02
C GLY A 296 35.86 -18.51 -30.38
N VAL A 297 34.80 -17.71 -30.51
CA VAL A 297 34.34 -17.24 -31.83
C VAL A 297 35.46 -16.39 -32.43
N ARG A 298 36.20 -16.98 -33.38
CA ARG A 298 37.30 -16.32 -34.08
C ARG A 298 36.73 -15.43 -35.18
N LEU A 299 37.28 -14.22 -35.32
CA LEU A 299 37.10 -13.45 -36.54
C LEU A 299 37.96 -14.10 -37.63
N ASP A 300 37.29 -14.73 -38.59
CA ASP A 300 37.95 -15.57 -39.61
C ASP A 300 38.64 -14.76 -40.72
N ALA A 301 38.21 -13.52 -40.96
CA ALA A 301 38.73 -12.67 -42.02
C ALA A 301 38.98 -11.22 -41.57
N LEU A 302 40.11 -10.65 -41.96
CA LEU A 302 40.49 -9.25 -41.80
C LEU A 302 40.86 -8.67 -43.16
N PHE A 303 40.28 -7.52 -43.51
CA PHE A 303 40.68 -6.76 -44.70
C PHE A 303 41.34 -5.46 -44.26
N VAL A 304 42.53 -5.19 -44.77
CA VAL A 304 43.27 -3.94 -44.55
C VAL A 304 43.38 -3.21 -45.88
N ASP A 305 42.84 -2.01 -45.94
CA ASP A 305 42.76 -1.21 -47.16
C ASP A 305 43.65 0.03 -47.08
N GLU A 306 44.67 0.07 -47.93
CA GLU A 306 45.66 1.13 -48.08
C GLU A 306 46.37 1.54 -46.76
N GLY A 307 47.37 2.42 -46.85
CA GLY A 307 48.12 2.91 -45.67
C GLY A 307 49.48 2.25 -45.43
N PHE A 308 49.84 1.22 -46.19
CA PHE A 308 51.22 0.70 -46.20
C PHE A 308 52.20 1.65 -46.89
N GLY A 309 51.74 2.52 -47.79
CA GLY A 309 52.58 3.46 -48.53
C GLY A 309 53.12 4.64 -47.70
N SER A 310 52.59 4.84 -46.49
CA SER A 310 53.09 5.85 -45.54
C SER A 310 54.12 5.29 -44.56
N LEU A 311 54.42 3.99 -44.62
CA LEU A 311 55.42 3.33 -43.81
C LEU A 311 56.80 3.41 -44.46
N ASP A 312 57.83 3.59 -43.65
CA ASP A 312 59.21 3.35 -44.08
C ASP A 312 59.45 1.83 -44.29
N PRO A 313 60.49 1.44 -45.06
CA PRO A 313 60.73 0.04 -45.38
C PRO A 313 60.91 -0.90 -44.18
N GLU A 314 61.48 -0.41 -43.07
CA GLU A 314 61.68 -1.21 -41.85
C GLU A 314 60.34 -1.45 -41.13
N SER A 315 59.55 -0.38 -40.97
CA SER A 315 58.19 -0.46 -40.42
C SER A 315 57.26 -1.33 -41.26
N LEU A 316 57.36 -1.28 -42.59
CA LEU A 316 56.60 -2.12 -43.49
C LEU A 316 56.94 -3.60 -43.29
N GLN A 317 58.22 -3.93 -43.16
CA GLN A 317 58.68 -5.29 -42.93
C GLN A 317 58.14 -5.85 -41.61
N LEU A 318 58.23 -5.09 -40.52
CA LEU A 318 57.71 -5.50 -39.20
C LEU A 318 56.18 -5.67 -39.21
N ALA A 319 55.45 -4.79 -39.92
CA ALA A 319 54.01 -4.92 -40.07
C ALA A 319 53.63 -6.19 -40.84
N MET A 320 54.35 -6.49 -41.92
CA MET A 320 54.12 -7.70 -42.73
C MET A 320 54.46 -8.98 -41.97
N ASP A 321 55.52 -8.98 -41.15
CA ASP A 321 55.87 -10.12 -40.29
C ASP A 321 54.75 -10.44 -39.28
N GLU A 322 54.12 -9.41 -38.71
CA GLU A 322 53.01 -9.60 -37.78
C GLU A 322 51.72 -10.06 -38.48
N LEU A 323 51.47 -9.61 -39.72
CA LEU A 323 50.35 -10.11 -40.55
C LEU A 323 50.55 -11.57 -40.95
N ASP A 324 51.79 -12.00 -41.24
CA ASP A 324 52.11 -13.39 -41.54
C ASP A 324 51.87 -14.30 -40.32
N ARG A 325 52.24 -13.85 -39.10
CA ARG A 325 51.93 -14.59 -37.86
C ARG A 325 50.42 -14.76 -37.64
N LEU A 326 49.64 -13.74 -37.98
CA LEU A 326 48.18 -13.84 -37.92
C LEU A 326 47.62 -14.87 -38.90
N ARG A 327 48.18 -14.92 -40.12
CA ARG A 327 47.85 -15.93 -41.12
C ARG A 327 48.17 -17.34 -40.61
N GLU A 328 49.32 -17.55 -39.98
CA GLU A 328 49.71 -18.84 -39.37
C GLU A 328 48.71 -19.30 -38.31
N GLY A 329 48.08 -18.37 -37.60
CA GLY A 329 46.99 -18.63 -36.64
C GLY A 329 45.67 -19.11 -37.27
N GLY A 330 45.61 -19.24 -38.61
CA GLY A 330 44.44 -19.67 -39.37
C GLY A 330 43.47 -18.55 -39.74
N ARG A 331 43.87 -17.27 -39.60
CA ARG A 331 43.04 -16.13 -40.01
C ARG A 331 43.28 -15.79 -41.49
N MET A 332 42.22 -15.49 -42.22
CA MET A 332 42.31 -14.93 -43.57
C MET A 332 42.63 -13.43 -43.46
N VAL A 333 43.75 -13.01 -44.04
CA VAL A 333 44.14 -11.60 -44.09
C VAL A 333 44.15 -11.16 -45.56
N GLY A 334 43.27 -10.24 -45.92
CA GLY A 334 43.21 -9.59 -47.23
C GLY A 334 43.85 -8.21 -47.16
N LEU A 335 44.75 -7.91 -48.09
CA LEU A 335 45.47 -6.63 -48.16
C LEU A 335 45.17 -5.95 -49.49
N ILE A 336 44.83 -4.67 -49.45
CA ILE A 336 44.66 -3.82 -50.63
C ILE A 336 45.73 -2.75 -50.55
N SER A 337 46.65 -2.74 -51.53
CA SER A 337 47.73 -1.76 -51.56
C SER A 337 48.28 -1.55 -52.97
N HIS A 338 48.70 -0.32 -53.23
CA HIS A 338 49.47 0.06 -54.42
C HIS A 338 51.00 -0.08 -54.23
N VAL A 339 51.48 -0.47 -53.05
CA VAL A 339 52.91 -0.53 -52.74
C VAL A 339 53.55 -1.79 -53.32
N GLY A 340 54.55 -1.59 -54.20
CA GLY A 340 55.25 -2.68 -54.88
C GLY A 340 55.90 -3.69 -53.94
N ALA A 341 56.47 -3.24 -52.82
CA ALA A 341 57.15 -4.11 -51.85
C ALA A 341 56.23 -5.18 -51.22
N LEU A 342 54.91 -4.99 -51.19
CA LEU A 342 53.98 -6.04 -50.74
C LEU A 342 53.86 -7.18 -51.74
N ARG A 343 54.06 -6.93 -53.05
CA ARG A 343 53.96 -7.95 -54.10
C ARG A 343 55.01 -9.06 -53.94
N GLU A 344 56.17 -8.73 -53.38
CA GLU A 344 57.26 -9.70 -53.15
C GLU A 344 56.92 -10.74 -52.07
N ARG A 345 56.03 -10.40 -51.13
CA ARG A 345 55.65 -11.28 -50.01
C ARG A 345 54.33 -12.00 -50.21
N ILE A 346 53.46 -11.50 -51.09
CA ILE A 346 52.13 -12.04 -51.32
C ILE A 346 52.13 -12.86 -52.62
N ALA A 347 52.12 -14.19 -52.48
CA ALA A 347 52.23 -15.09 -53.63
C ALA A 347 50.99 -15.11 -54.54
N TYR A 348 49.80 -14.79 -54.03
CA TYR A 348 48.53 -14.90 -54.78
C TYR A 348 47.61 -13.72 -54.45
N GLY A 349 46.97 -13.15 -55.46
CA GLY A 349 46.17 -11.94 -55.27
C GLY A 349 45.24 -11.63 -56.43
N VAL A 350 44.60 -10.47 -56.32
CA VAL A 350 43.77 -9.88 -57.37
C VAL A 350 44.49 -8.65 -57.89
N GLU A 351 45.05 -8.74 -59.09
CA GLU A 351 45.68 -7.58 -59.74
C GLU A 351 44.63 -6.81 -60.54
N VAL A 352 44.50 -5.52 -60.26
CA VAL A 352 43.58 -4.61 -60.96
C VAL A 352 44.40 -3.74 -61.92
N THR A 353 44.10 -3.82 -63.21
CA THR A 353 44.73 -3.02 -64.27
C THR A 353 43.70 -2.04 -64.84
N ALA A 354 44.04 -0.74 -64.83
CA ALA A 354 43.19 0.30 -65.41
C ALA A 354 43.38 0.35 -66.94
N GLY A 355 42.28 0.27 -67.70
CA GLY A 355 42.28 0.39 -69.16
C GLY A 355 41.38 1.53 -69.65
N SER A 356 41.47 1.86 -70.94
CA SER A 356 40.69 2.94 -71.57
C SER A 356 39.17 2.72 -71.56
N ASN A 357 38.72 1.47 -71.42
CA ASN A 357 37.30 1.10 -71.34
C ASN A 357 36.86 0.67 -69.91
N GLY A 358 37.65 0.99 -68.89
CA GLY A 358 37.42 0.58 -67.50
C GLY A 358 38.50 -0.33 -66.93
N SER A 359 38.35 -0.72 -65.68
CA SER A 359 39.32 -1.55 -64.94
C SER A 359 39.05 -3.04 -65.13
N HIS A 360 40.11 -3.83 -65.30
CA HIS A 360 40.06 -5.28 -65.40
C HIS A 360 40.77 -5.90 -64.20
N ALA A 361 40.20 -6.95 -63.61
CA ALA A 361 40.77 -7.67 -62.47
C ALA A 361 41.16 -9.09 -62.89
N THR A 362 42.40 -9.48 -62.60
CA THR A 362 42.93 -10.83 -62.83
C THR A 362 43.28 -11.48 -61.50
N ILE A 363 42.80 -12.70 -61.28
CA ILE A 363 43.09 -13.49 -60.09
C ILE A 363 44.21 -14.47 -60.44
N GLY A 364 45.30 -14.47 -59.66
CA GLY A 364 46.42 -15.35 -59.95
C GLY A 364 47.63 -15.09 -59.06
N PRO A 365 48.76 -15.77 -59.37
CA PRO A 365 50.02 -15.47 -58.73
C PRO A 365 50.43 -14.02 -59.04
N VAL A 366 50.78 -13.26 -58.02
CA VAL A 366 51.32 -11.91 -58.20
C VAL A 366 52.79 -12.10 -58.58
N ALA A 367 53.15 -11.78 -59.82
CA ALA A 367 54.51 -12.00 -60.30
C ALA A 367 55.50 -11.13 -59.51
N PRO A 368 56.60 -11.68 -58.98
CA PRO A 368 57.71 -10.88 -58.47
C PRO A 368 58.32 -10.09 -59.63
N VAL A 369 58.59 -8.80 -59.40
CA VAL A 369 59.21 -7.90 -60.40
C VAL A 369 60.69 -8.23 -60.56
#